data_AF-A0A4Q2SY68-F1
#
_entry.id   AF-A0A4Q2SY68-F1
#
_cell.length_a   1.000
_cell.length_b   1.000
_cell.length_c   1.000
_cell.angle_alpha   90.00
_cell.angle_beta   90.00
_cell.angle_gamma   90.00
#
_symmetry.space_group_name_H-M   'P 1'
#
loop_
_entity.id
_entity.type
_entity.pdbx_description
1 polymer ?
#
loop_
_entity_poly.entity_id
_entity_poly.type
_entity_poly.pdbx_seq_one_letter_code
_entity_poly.pdbx_strand_id
1 'polypeptide(L)'
;MTGTGTSEDPWQLTTAPGTSAYTMHRDDEAGFLVCQVGTTRLTYLASAIDDLHAMLREHGDWMPLGAADEKKEPAEGTVEAWGRSADNPAGGWYGQRKGYRGRFGMYLPPLLEALGLVELEHEARNNRVRAL
;
A
#
# COMPACT_ATOMS: atom_id res chain seq x y z
N MET A 1 5.96 13.43 -7.49
CA MET A 1 6.47 12.05 -7.66
C MET A 1 7.60 12.07 -8.68
N THR A 2 8.67 11.30 -8.47
CA THR A 2 9.70 11.01 -9.48
C THR A 2 9.57 9.54 -9.91
N GLY A 3 9.82 9.26 -11.18
CA GLY A 3 9.66 7.95 -11.79
C GLY A 3 8.30 7.73 -12.47
N THR A 4 8.29 6.85 -13.46
CA THR A 4 7.11 6.48 -14.27
C THR A 4 6.44 5.19 -13.81
N GLY A 5 7.05 4.45 -12.88
CA GLY A 5 6.50 3.22 -12.33
C GLY A 5 6.86 1.96 -13.08
N THR A 6 7.86 2.04 -13.97
CA THR A 6 8.43 0.88 -14.67
C THR A 6 9.60 0.30 -13.87
N SER A 7 10.03 -0.91 -14.21
CA SER A 7 11.20 -1.53 -13.56
C SER A 7 12.49 -0.72 -13.75
N GLU A 8 12.63 -0.05 -14.89
CA GLU A 8 13.78 0.81 -15.22
C GLU A 8 13.68 2.20 -14.57
N ASP A 9 12.46 2.70 -14.34
CA ASP A 9 12.19 4.01 -13.77
C ASP A 9 11.09 3.92 -12.70
N PRO A 10 11.40 3.31 -11.53
CA PRO A 10 10.42 3.06 -10.49
C PRO A 10 10.00 4.37 -9.81
N TRP A 11 8.78 4.40 -9.29
CA TRP A 11 8.33 5.48 -8.42
C TRP A 11 9.23 5.57 -7.19
N GLN A 12 9.69 6.77 -6.87
CA GLN A 12 10.39 7.04 -5.62
C GLN A 12 9.39 7.62 -4.61
N LEU A 13 9.26 6.92 -3.48
CA LEU A 13 8.20 7.14 -2.50
C LEU A 13 8.79 7.23 -1.09
N THR A 14 8.03 7.84 -0.20
CA THR A 14 8.35 7.89 1.23
C THR A 14 7.15 7.37 2.01
N THR A 15 7.38 6.69 3.12
CA THR A 15 6.28 6.28 4.03
C THR A 15 5.55 7.52 4.55
N ALA A 16 4.29 7.36 4.97
CA ALA A 16 3.45 8.48 5.41
C ALA A 16 4.13 9.41 6.43
N PRO A 17 4.84 8.93 7.48
CA PRO A 17 5.55 9.83 8.40
C PRO A 17 6.76 10.57 7.81
N GLY A 18 7.14 10.33 6.55
CA GLY A 18 8.30 10.94 5.91
C GLY A 18 9.66 10.34 6.29
N THR A 19 9.68 9.25 7.08
CA THR A 19 10.90 8.75 7.73
C THR A 19 11.65 7.67 6.96
N SER A 20 11.05 7.05 5.95
CA SER A 20 11.67 5.96 5.21
C SER A 20 11.36 6.04 3.73
N ALA A 21 12.40 6.12 2.91
CA ALA A 21 12.30 6.08 1.45
C ALA A 21 12.23 4.63 0.95
N TYR A 22 11.51 4.43 -0.14
CA TYR A 22 11.41 3.17 -0.87
C TYR A 22 11.09 3.43 -2.33
N THR A 23 11.21 2.39 -3.16
CA THR A 23 10.76 2.47 -4.55
C THR A 23 9.67 1.45 -4.82
N MET A 24 8.80 1.75 -5.78
CA MET A 24 7.81 0.82 -6.26
C MET A 24 7.69 0.89 -7.78
N HIS A 25 7.51 -0.25 -8.43
CA HIS A 25 7.15 -0.30 -9.85
C HIS A 25 6.11 -1.37 -10.10
N ARG A 26 5.42 -1.25 -11.23
CA ARG A 26 4.53 -2.27 -11.75
C ARG A 26 5.32 -3.25 -12.61
N ASP A 27 5.10 -4.53 -12.35
CA ASP A 27 5.55 -5.66 -13.16
C ASP A 27 4.30 -6.22 -13.84
N ASP A 28 4.04 -5.77 -15.06
CA ASP A 28 2.84 -6.13 -15.82
C ASP A 28 2.83 -7.60 -16.25
N GLU A 29 4.00 -8.21 -16.42
CA GLU A 29 4.11 -9.63 -16.77
C GLU A 29 3.69 -10.52 -15.60
N ALA A 30 4.13 -10.18 -14.38
CA ALA A 30 3.75 -10.89 -13.17
C ALA A 30 2.39 -10.45 -12.59
N GLY A 31 1.86 -9.29 -13.03
CA GLY A 31 0.66 -8.69 -12.47
C GLY A 31 0.85 -8.15 -11.04
N PHE A 32 2.08 -7.71 -10.70
CA PHE A 32 2.45 -7.30 -9.35
C PHE A 32 2.93 -5.86 -9.27
N LEU A 33 2.84 -5.29 -8.08
CA LEU A 33 3.67 -4.17 -7.65
C LEU A 33 4.89 -4.72 -6.92
N VAL A 34 6.07 -4.29 -7.33
CA VAL A 34 7.33 -4.62 -6.70
C VAL A 34 7.76 -3.46 -5.84
N CYS A 35 7.74 -3.66 -4.52
CA CYS A 35 8.16 -2.67 -3.53
C CYS A 35 9.56 -3.01 -3.00
N GLN A 36 10.50 -2.08 -3.13
CA GLN A 36 11.88 -2.25 -2.70
C GLN A 36 12.22 -1.28 -1.57
N VAL A 37 12.60 -1.83 -0.41
CA VAL A 37 12.96 -1.08 0.80
C VAL A 37 14.33 -1.54 1.28
N GLY A 38 15.37 -0.74 1.02
CA GLY A 38 16.75 -1.16 1.26
C GLY A 38 17.06 -2.44 0.47
N THR A 39 17.38 -3.54 1.16
CA THR A 39 17.60 -4.87 0.55
C THR A 39 16.36 -5.75 0.51
N THR A 40 15.25 -5.29 1.10
CA THR A 40 14.02 -6.08 1.21
C THR A 40 13.09 -5.81 0.03
N ARG A 41 12.66 -6.87 -0.64
CA ARG A 41 11.67 -6.84 -1.72
C ARG A 41 10.33 -7.41 -1.24
N LEU A 42 9.28 -6.62 -1.31
CA LEU A 42 7.89 -7.04 -1.11
C LEU A 42 7.18 -7.05 -2.46
N THR A 43 6.11 -7.84 -2.59
CA THR A 43 5.27 -7.85 -3.78
C THR A 43 3.80 -7.83 -3.40
N TYR A 44 3.03 -6.98 -4.08
CA TYR A 44 1.57 -6.89 -3.96
C TYR A 44 0.92 -7.19 -5.30
N LEU A 45 -0.34 -7.62 -5.35
CA LEU A 45 -1.08 -7.65 -6.62
C LEU A 45 -1.23 -6.22 -7.17
N ALA A 46 -1.10 -6.07 -8.49
CA ALA A 46 -1.25 -4.76 -9.14
C ALA A 46 -2.67 -4.19 -9.02
N SER A 47 -3.70 -5.05 -8.92
CA SER A 47 -5.08 -4.62 -8.71
C SER A 47 -5.30 -3.85 -7.40
N ALA A 48 -4.37 -3.98 -6.45
CA ALA A 48 -4.47 -3.33 -5.15
C ALA A 48 -4.63 -1.81 -5.24
N ILE A 49 -4.10 -1.17 -6.29
CA ILE A 49 -4.27 0.28 -6.53
C ILE A 49 -5.75 0.62 -6.68
N ASP A 50 -6.40 -0.06 -7.63
CA ASP A 50 -7.79 0.19 -7.99
C ASP A 50 -8.73 -0.28 -6.87
N ASP A 51 -8.47 -1.45 -6.30
CA ASP A 51 -9.27 -2.04 -5.25
C ASP A 51 -9.24 -1.20 -3.96
N LEU A 52 -8.05 -0.72 -3.54
CA LEU A 52 -7.93 0.13 -2.35
C LEU A 52 -8.62 1.47 -2.57
N HIS A 53 -8.43 2.09 -3.73
CA HIS A 53 -9.07 3.35 -4.05
C HIS A 53 -10.60 3.20 -4.07
N ALA A 54 -11.14 2.15 -4.70
CA ALA A 54 -12.58 1.88 -4.71
C ALA A 54 -13.14 1.68 -3.30
N MET A 55 -12.47 0.89 -2.45
CA MET A 55 -12.87 0.70 -1.06
C MET A 55 -12.87 2.02 -0.28
N LEU A 56 -11.83 2.85 -0.44
CA LEU A 56 -11.76 4.14 0.26
C LEU A 56 -12.86 5.11 -0.19
N ARG A 57 -13.28 5.06 -1.46
CA ARG A 57 -14.44 5.84 -1.94
C ARG A 57 -15.74 5.38 -1.30
N GLU A 58 -15.93 4.07 -1.17
CA GLU A 58 -17.11 3.50 -0.50
C GLU A 58 -17.13 3.82 1.00
N HIS A 59 -15.98 3.74 1.66
CA HIS A 59 -15.81 4.11 3.07
C HIS A 59 -16.12 5.59 3.32
N GLY A 60 -15.73 6.48 2.40
CA GLY A 60 -16.20 7.87 2.35
C GLY A 60 -15.65 8.82 3.43
N ASP A 61 -14.74 8.35 4.29
CA ASP A 61 -14.08 9.16 5.32
C ASP A 61 -12.60 8.75 5.49
N TRP A 62 -11.91 9.32 6.46
CA TRP A 62 -10.55 8.95 6.83
C TRP A 62 -10.50 7.54 7.45
N MET A 63 -9.61 6.71 6.91
CA MET A 63 -9.31 5.37 7.41
C MET A 63 -7.88 5.30 7.96
N PRO A 64 -7.64 4.79 9.18
CA PRO A 64 -6.28 4.60 9.68
C PRO A 64 -5.49 3.59 8.84
N LEU A 65 -4.20 3.86 8.64
CA LEU A 65 -3.39 3.02 7.77
C LEU A 65 -3.20 1.61 8.33
N GLY A 66 -2.76 1.51 9.59
CA GLY A 66 -2.17 0.28 10.11
C GLY A 66 -0.84 -0.07 9.39
N ALA A 67 0.00 -0.88 10.04
CA ALA A 67 1.30 -1.27 9.48
C ALA A 67 1.81 -2.59 10.05
N ALA A 68 0.88 -3.48 10.43
CA ALA A 68 1.24 -4.77 11.01
C ALA A 68 2.12 -5.57 10.03
N ASP A 69 3.09 -6.31 10.55
CA ASP A 69 3.78 -7.34 9.77
C ASP A 69 2.89 -8.60 9.62
N GLU A 70 3.28 -9.54 8.74
CA GLU A 70 2.48 -10.74 8.44
C GLU A 70 2.19 -11.61 9.69
N LYS A 71 3.04 -11.55 10.72
CA LYS A 71 2.91 -12.39 11.91
C LYS A 71 2.00 -11.77 12.97
N LYS A 72 1.62 -10.50 12.81
CA LYS A 72 0.78 -9.77 13.75
C LYS A 72 -0.62 -9.61 13.19
N GLU A 73 -1.60 -9.74 14.07
CA GLU A 73 -2.97 -9.38 13.76
C GLU A 73 -3.06 -7.87 13.49
N PRO A 74 -3.64 -7.45 12.35
CA PRO A 74 -3.84 -6.05 12.06
C PRO A 74 -4.94 -5.48 12.96
N ALA A 75 -4.86 -4.19 13.30
CA ALA A 75 -5.96 -3.54 14.01
C ALA A 75 -7.19 -3.46 13.09
N GLU A 76 -8.35 -3.83 13.60
CA GLU A 76 -9.62 -3.73 12.85
C GLU A 76 -9.89 -2.30 12.38
N GLY A 77 -10.61 -2.18 11.26
CA GLY A 77 -10.95 -0.88 10.67
C GLY A 77 -9.77 -0.12 10.06
N THR A 78 -8.62 -0.77 9.84
CA THR A 78 -7.46 -0.17 9.17
C THR A 78 -7.30 -0.65 7.74
N VAL A 79 -6.57 0.13 6.92
CA VAL A 79 -6.17 -0.27 5.56
C VAL A 79 -5.41 -1.60 5.57
N GLU A 80 -4.52 -1.80 6.56
CA GLU A 80 -3.81 -3.06 6.74
C GLU A 80 -4.76 -4.24 7.02
N ALA A 81 -5.81 -4.04 7.83
CA ALA A 81 -6.80 -5.10 8.07
C ALA A 81 -7.61 -5.41 6.81
N TRP A 82 -8.07 -4.38 6.10
CA TRP A 82 -8.79 -4.58 4.85
C TRP A 82 -7.95 -5.31 3.79
N GLY A 83 -6.67 -4.94 3.63
CA GLY A 83 -5.75 -5.56 2.66
C GLY A 83 -5.41 -7.04 2.93
N ARG A 84 -5.95 -7.59 4.03
CA ARG A 84 -5.81 -9.00 4.44
C ARG A 84 -7.16 -9.73 4.56
N SER A 85 -8.27 -9.00 4.44
CA SER A 85 -9.61 -9.53 4.62
C SER A 85 -9.94 -10.57 3.55
N ALA A 86 -10.63 -11.65 3.93
CA ALA A 86 -11.17 -12.60 2.98
C ALA A 86 -12.28 -12.00 2.10
N ASP A 87 -12.88 -10.88 2.55
CA ASP A 87 -13.97 -10.20 1.85
C ASP A 87 -13.47 -9.12 0.87
N ASN A 88 -12.16 -8.88 0.80
CA ASN A 88 -11.62 -7.97 -0.21
C ASN A 88 -11.60 -8.63 -1.60
N PRO A 89 -11.50 -7.86 -2.70
CA PRO A 89 -11.49 -8.41 -4.06
C PRO A 89 -10.41 -9.49 -4.33
N ALA A 90 -9.30 -9.47 -3.60
CA ALA A 90 -8.24 -10.47 -3.70
C ALA A 90 -8.52 -11.76 -2.90
N GLY A 91 -9.60 -11.81 -2.10
CA GLY A 91 -9.94 -12.95 -1.25
C GLY A 91 -8.94 -13.20 -0.12
N GLY A 92 -8.22 -12.17 0.32
CA GLY A 92 -7.21 -12.27 1.38
C GLY A 92 -6.05 -11.31 1.18
N TRP A 93 -4.84 -11.85 1.04
CA TRP A 93 -3.63 -11.04 0.98
C TRP A 93 -3.37 -10.48 -0.41
N TYR A 94 -3.23 -9.15 -0.50
CA TYR A 94 -2.56 -8.55 -1.66
C TYR A 94 -1.07 -8.88 -1.69
N GLY A 95 -0.43 -9.01 -0.53
CA GLY A 95 0.98 -9.38 -0.41
C GLY A 95 1.25 -10.83 -0.84
N GLN A 96 2.11 -11.04 -1.84
CA GLN A 96 2.31 -12.36 -2.46
C GLN A 96 3.51 -13.12 -1.91
N ARG A 97 4.53 -12.42 -1.41
CA ARG A 97 5.76 -13.05 -0.89
C ARG A 97 5.59 -13.48 0.57
N LYS A 98 5.63 -14.79 0.83
CA LYS A 98 5.63 -15.36 2.19
C LYS A 98 6.76 -14.77 3.04
N GLY A 99 6.44 -14.36 4.27
CA GLY A 99 7.33 -13.63 5.16
C GLY A 99 7.30 -12.10 4.97
N TYR A 100 6.65 -11.62 3.91
CA TYR A 100 6.60 -10.22 3.49
C TYR A 100 5.23 -9.82 2.93
N ARG A 101 4.15 -10.44 3.43
CA ARG A 101 2.79 -10.15 2.94
C ARG A 101 2.14 -8.93 3.57
N GLY A 102 2.53 -8.59 4.80
CA GLY A 102 2.01 -7.45 5.55
C GLY A 102 2.65 -6.12 5.16
N ARG A 103 2.39 -5.10 5.97
CA ARG A 103 2.79 -3.70 5.74
C ARG A 103 2.15 -3.10 4.47
N PHE A 104 1.02 -3.66 4.07
CA PHE A 104 0.18 -3.12 3.01
C PHE A 104 -0.22 -1.67 3.28
N GLY A 105 -0.71 -1.36 4.49
CA GLY A 105 -1.08 -0.01 4.91
C GLY A 105 0.11 0.94 5.06
N MET A 106 1.34 0.42 5.12
CA MET A 106 2.55 1.26 5.18
C MET A 106 3.01 1.72 3.80
N TYR A 107 2.91 0.85 2.78
CA TYR A 107 3.53 1.08 1.48
C TYR A 107 2.55 1.38 0.36
N LEU A 108 1.28 0.94 0.43
CA LEU A 108 0.34 1.20 -0.65
C LEU A 108 -0.26 2.62 -0.61
N PRO A 109 -0.66 3.18 0.54
CA PRO A 109 -1.26 4.52 0.59
C PRO A 109 -0.38 5.65 0.02
N PRO A 110 0.95 5.72 0.28
CA PRO A 110 1.77 6.75 -0.34
C PRO A 110 1.92 6.58 -1.87
N LEU A 111 1.78 5.36 -2.40
CA LEU A 111 1.68 5.17 -3.85
C LEU A 111 0.38 5.80 -4.37
N LEU A 112 -0.77 5.50 -3.76
CA LEU A 112 -2.05 6.07 -4.21
C LEU A 112 -2.04 7.60 -4.15
N GLU A 113 -1.40 8.18 -3.14
CA GLU A 113 -1.24 9.64 -3.04
C GLU A 113 -0.40 10.17 -4.20
N ALA A 114 0.73 9.52 -4.49
CA ALA A 114 1.61 9.91 -5.58
C ALA A 114 0.94 9.79 -6.97
N LEU A 115 -0.03 8.89 -7.10
CA LEU A 115 -0.89 8.72 -8.28
C LEU A 115 -2.10 9.69 -8.30
N GLY A 116 -2.30 10.50 -7.26
CA GLY A 116 -3.40 11.47 -7.17
C GLY A 116 -4.77 10.85 -6.91
N LEU A 117 -4.82 9.69 -6.24
CA LEU A 117 -6.06 8.95 -5.97
C LEU A 117 -6.60 9.15 -4.54
N VAL A 118 -5.76 9.59 -3.61
CA VAL A 118 -6.09 9.75 -2.19
C VAL A 118 -5.46 10.99 -1.60
N GLU A 119 -6.04 11.47 -0.51
CA GLU A 119 -5.37 12.34 0.46
C GLU A 119 -4.77 11.49 1.59
N LEU A 120 -3.56 11.82 2.01
CA LEU A 120 -2.81 11.09 3.04
C LEU A 120 -2.33 12.05 4.13
N GLU A 121 -2.45 11.64 5.39
CA GLU A 121 -1.85 12.37 6.51
C GLU A 121 -0.36 12.05 6.65
N HIS A 122 0.43 13.06 7.02
CA HIS A 122 1.89 12.97 7.18
C HIS A 122 2.36 13.36 8.58
N GLU A 123 1.67 12.83 9.59
CA GLU A 123 2.03 12.93 11.00
C GLU A 123 3.10 11.89 11.39
N ALA A 124 3.71 12.10 12.55
CA ALA A 124 4.71 11.18 13.09
C ALA A 124 4.18 9.75 13.35
N ARG A 125 2.86 9.60 13.56
CA ARG A 125 2.19 8.32 13.84
C ARG A 125 0.68 8.45 13.60
N ASN A 126 0.00 7.30 13.52
CA ASN A 126 -1.46 7.20 13.40
C ASN A 126 -2.05 7.91 12.18
N ASN A 127 -1.29 7.96 11.09
CA ASN A 127 -1.75 8.51 9.83
C ASN A 127 -3.01 7.81 9.32
N ARG A 128 -3.79 8.56 8.56
CA ARG A 128 -5.00 8.10 7.90
C ARG A 128 -4.95 8.48 6.42
N VAL A 129 -5.79 7.82 5.64
CA VAL A 129 -5.97 8.04 4.20
C VAL A 129 -7.46 8.14 3.87
N ARG A 130 -7.82 8.93 2.87
CA ARG A 130 -9.17 8.95 2.28
C ARG A 130 -9.10 9.10 0.77
N ALA A 131 -10.10 8.63 0.04
CA ALA A 131 -10.17 8.81 -1.42
C ALA A 131 -10.47 10.26 -1.84
N LEU A 132 -10.02 10.61 -3.05
CA LEU A 132 -10.33 11.88 -3.75
C LEU A 132 -11.57 11.78 -4.65
#